data_AF-A0A3M1Y9F2-F1
#
_entry.id   AF-A0A3M1Y9F2-F1
#
_cell.length_a   1.000
_cell.length_b   1.000
_cell.length_c   1.000
_cell.angle_alpha   90.00
_cell.angle_beta   90.00
_cell.angle_gamma   90.00
#
_symmetry.space_group_name_H-M   'P 1'
#
loop_
_entity.id
_entity.type
_entity.pdbx_description
1 polymer ?
#
loop_
_entity_poly.entity_id
_entity_poly.type
_entity_poly.pdbx_seq_one_letter_code
_entity_poly.pdbx_strand_id
1 'polypeptide(L)' 'ERFEREVKEELNSMGIGPLGFGGRTSVLAVKIECAARHPASYFVDVSFSCWANRRGRLVWG' A
#
# COMPACT_ATOMS: atom_id res chain seq x y z
N GLU A 1 10.37 3.61 5.62
CA GLU A 1 10.24 4.52 4.45
C GLU A 1 10.94 4.04 3.19
N ARG A 2 12.24 3.67 3.22
CA ARG A 2 12.96 3.19 2.01
C ARG A 2 12.20 2.09 1.25
N PHE A 3 11.76 1.06 1.97
CA PHE A 3 11.03 -0.07 1.37
C PHE A 3 9.66 0.33 0.80
N GLU A 4 8.91 1.20 1.49
CA GLU A 4 7.63 1.72 0.96
C GLU A 4 7.84 2.47 -0.37
N ARG A 5 8.93 3.25 -0.46
CA ARG A 5 9.28 4.00 -1.67
C ARG A 5 9.66 3.06 -2.82
N GLU A 6 10.54 2.09 -2.56
CA GLU A 6 10.97 1.11 -3.56
C GLU A 6 9.77 0.34 -4.12
N VAL A 7 8.89 -0.16 -3.26
CA VAL A 7 7.66 -0.85 -3.68
C VAL A 7 6.75 0.09 -4.48
N LYS A 8 6.58 1.34 -4.06
CA LYS A 8 5.76 2.31 -4.82
C LYS A 8 6.33 2.59 -6.21
N GLU A 9 7.65 2.71 -6.33
CA GLU A 9 8.35 2.95 -7.61
C GLU A 9 8.19 1.75 -8.54
N GLU A 10 8.40 0.54 -8.03
CA GLU A 10 8.23 -0.71 -8.77
C GLU A 10 6.78 -0.92 -9.21
N LEU A 11 5.80 -0.65 -8.34
CA LEU A 11 4.38 -0.76 -8.70
C LEU A 11 3.97 0.21 -9.82
N ASN A 12 4.58 1.39 -9.85
CA ASN A 12 4.32 2.40 -10.89
C ASN A 12 5.12 2.16 -12.18
N SER A 13 6.26 1.46 -12.12
CA SER A 13 7.06 1.12 -13.31
C SER A 13 6.40 0.06 -14.19
N MET A 14 5.50 -0.75 -13.64
CA MET A 14 4.75 -1.77 -14.38
C MET A 14 3.82 -1.23 -15.48
N GLY A 15 3.54 0.08 -15.52
CA GLY A 15 2.79 0.70 -16.61
C GLY A 15 1.29 0.35 -16.68
N ILE A 16 0.75 -0.31 -15.64
CA ILE A 16 -0.67 -0.73 -15.57
C ILE A 16 -1.60 0.49 -15.57
N GLY A 17 -1.24 1.53 -14.81
CA GLY A 17 -2.01 2.76 -14.68
C GLY A 17 -3.37 2.59 -13.99
N PRO A 18 -4.16 3.67 -13.90
CA PRO A 18 -5.45 3.64 -13.22
C PRO A 18 -6.42 2.67 -13.91
N LEU A 19 -7.03 1.76 -13.15
CA LEU A 19 -8.01 0.78 -13.65
C LEU A 19 -7.49 -0.13 -14.79
N GLY A 20 -6.18 -0.18 -15.03
CA GLY A 20 -5.59 -0.98 -16.11
C GLY A 20 -5.61 -0.32 -17.50
N PHE A 21 -5.92 0.98 -17.59
CA PHE A 21 -5.91 1.71 -18.87
C PHE A 21 -4.51 2.12 -19.35
N GLY A 22 -3.47 1.67 -18.66
CA GLY A 22 -2.09 2.08 -18.93
C GLY A 22 -1.75 3.42 -18.27
N GLY A 23 -0.45 3.70 -18.19
CA GLY A 23 0.08 4.98 -17.70
C GLY A 23 1.09 4.83 -16.57
N ARG A 24 1.58 5.98 -16.08
CA ARG A 24 2.72 6.03 -15.14
C ARG A 24 2.34 5.88 -13.67
N THR A 25 1.07 6.00 -13.33
CA THR A 25 0.61 6.07 -11.93
C THR A 25 -0.47 5.03 -11.69
N SER A 26 -0.06 3.86 -11.21
CA SER A 26 -0.92 2.77 -10.74
C SER A 26 -1.29 2.92 -9.26
N VAL A 27 -0.35 3.37 -8.43
CA VAL A 27 -0.53 3.52 -6.97
C VAL A 27 -0.10 4.90 -6.47
N LEU A 28 -0.92 5.47 -5.58
CA LEU A 28 -0.66 6.80 -5.00
C LEU A 28 0.29 6.73 -3.80
N ALA A 29 0.12 5.72 -2.96
CA ALA A 29 0.92 5.51 -1.75
C ALA A 29 0.97 4.02 -1.40
N VAL A 30 2.05 3.64 -0.71
CA VAL A 30 2.24 2.32 -0.10
C VAL A 30 2.53 2.56 1.38
N LYS A 31 1.94 1.73 2.24
CA LYS A 31 2.15 1.79 3.69
C LYS A 31 2.48 0.39 4.20
N ILE A 32 3.59 0.28 4.93
CA ILE A 32 4.13 -0.99 5.41
C ILE A 32 4.48 -0.85 6.88
N GLU A 33 3.97 -1.77 7.69
CA GLU A 33 4.24 -1.85 9.12
C GLU A 33 4.78 -3.24 9.44
N CYS A 34 5.72 -3.32 10.39
CA CYS A 34 6.32 -4.58 10.82
C CYS A 34 5.95 -4.84 12.28
N ALA A 35 5.25 -5.95 12.53
CA ALA A 35 4.89 -6.37 13.87
C ALA A 35 5.78 -7.52 14.37
N ALA A 36 5.97 -7.58 15.69
CA ALA A 36 6.60 -8.73 16.33
C ALA A 36 5.79 -10.01 16.08
N ARG A 37 6.49 -11.14 16.06
CA ARG A 37 5.90 -12.42 15.69
C ARG A 37 6.61 -13.60 16.34
N HIS A 38 5.93 -14.75 16.40
CA HIS A 38 6.56 -16.00 16.78
C HIS A 38 7.64 -16.41 15.76
N PRO A 39 8.85 -16.84 16.20
CA PRO A 39 9.96 -17.19 15.28
C PRO A 39 9.61 -18.30 14.28
N ALA A 40 8.73 -19.22 14.65
CA ALA A 40 8.33 -20.36 13.82
C ALA A 40 7.27 -20.05 12.74
N SER A 41 6.89 -18.79 12.56
CA SER A 41 5.89 -18.41 11.56
C SER A 41 6.42 -17.21 10.76
N TYR A 42 5.93 -16.96 9.53
CA TYR A 42 6.05 -15.66 8.82
C TYR A 42 4.68 -15.28 8.20
N PHE A 43 4.08 -14.16 8.64
CA PHE A 43 2.75 -13.66 8.26
C PHE A 43 2.97 -12.38 7.50
N VAL A 44 2.35 -12.29 6.34
CA VAL A 44 2.36 -11.12 5.47
C VAL A 44 0.92 -10.87 5.08
N ASP A 45 0.45 -9.64 5.30
CA ASP A 45 -0.88 -9.20 4.91
C ASP A 45 -0.75 -8.08 3.87
N VAL A 46 -1.70 -8.04 2.93
CA VAL A 46 -1.77 -7.00 1.91
C VAL A 46 -3.21 -6.51 1.83
N SER A 47 -3.40 -5.22 2.07
CA SER A 47 -4.68 -4.54 1.96
C SER A 47 -4.59 -3.38 0.97
N PHE A 48 -5.63 -3.20 0.15
CA PHE A 48 -5.72 -2.12 -0.82
C PHE A 48 -6.84 -1.15 -0.44
N SER A 49 -6.59 0.15 -0.65
CA SER A 49 -7.62 1.19 -0.61
C SER A 49 -7.86 1.67 -2.04
N CYS A 50 -9.12 1.72 -2.46
CA CYS A 50 -9.47 2.23 -3.79
C CYS A 50 -9.44 3.77 -3.82
N TRP A 51 -9.75 4.34 -5.00
CA TRP A 51 -9.92 5.78 -5.18
C TRP A 51 -10.86 6.42 -4.14
N ALA A 52 -11.93 5.73 -3.78
CA ALA A 52 -12.89 6.17 -2.77
C ALA A 52 -12.42 5.87 -1.33
N ASN A 53 -11.15 6.17 -1.02
CA ASN A 53 -10.54 5.96 0.30
C ASN A 53 -11.12 6.94 1.33
N ARG A 54 -12.27 6.58 1.90
CA ARG A 54 -12.96 7.36 2.92
C ARG A 54 -12.56 6.85 4.30
N ARG A 55 -11.96 7.71 5.13
CA ARG A 55 -11.54 7.40 6.50
C ARG A 55 -12.05 8.47 7.45
N GLY A 56 -12.50 8.05 8.64
CA GLY A 56 -12.90 8.94 9.73
C GLY A 56 -12.27 8.46 11.03
N ARG A 57 -11.91 9.38 11.91
CA ARG A 57 -11.43 9.08 13.26
C ARG A 57 -12.37 9.78 14.24
N LEU A 58 -13.02 9.01 15.09
CA LEU A 58 -13.79 9.56 16.20
C LEU A 58 -12.82 10.01 17.29
N VAL A 59 -12.94 11.26 17.70
CA VAL A 59 -12.23 11.84 18.85
C VAL A 59 -13.31 12.19 19.86
N TRP A 60 -13.28 11.54 21.02
CA TRP A 60 -14.20 11.77 22.11
C TRP A 60 -13.45 12.43 23.26
N GLY A 61 -14.13 13.33 23.96
CA GLY A 61 -13.67 14.02 25.17
C GLY A 61 -14.79 14.03 26.20
#